data_AF-A0A7C8ZN71-F1
#
_entry.id   AF-A0A7C8ZN71-F1
#
_cell.length_a   1.000
_cell.length_b   1.000
_cell.length_c   1.000
_cell.angle_alpha   90.00
_cell.angle_beta   90.00
_cell.angle_gamma   90.00
#
_symmetry.space_group_name_H-M   'P 1'
#
loop_
_entity.id
_entity.type
_entity.pdbx_description
1 polymer ?
#
loop_
_entity_poly.entity_id
_entity_poly.type
_entity_poly.pdbx_seq_one_letter_code
_entity_poly.pdbx_strand_id
1 'polypeptide(L)'
;MVVNAIIVAMEAHANKTGDPVIYHIGSSVRNPVKLRVVHDISYQYFTKHPWINTDGKPIIVSHVKFLDSIDSFKGYLTLHYLLPLKGLEIANSVFCQYFRDTYMNLSRRVNHIMRLQEVYKPYLFFQTIYDDENMEKLRTEANERGVETEVFYFDPKAFDWEDYLINIHIPGL
;
A
#
# COMPACT_ATOMS: atom_id res chain seq x y z
N MET A 1 15.06 7.14 8.19
CA MET A 1 14.53 8.45 7.77
C MET A 1 13.77 9.19 8.87
N VAL A 2 12.69 8.67 9.46
CA VAL A 2 11.89 9.42 10.47
C VAL A 2 12.71 9.88 11.68
N VAL A 3 13.43 8.96 12.34
CA VAL A 3 14.27 9.31 13.50
C VAL A 3 15.32 10.34 13.13
N ASN A 4 15.97 10.15 11.99
CA ASN A 4 17.01 11.06 11.50
C ASN A 4 16.45 12.45 11.22
N ALA A 5 15.23 12.53 10.66
CA ALA A 5 14.52 13.79 10.45
C ALA A 5 14.22 14.52 11.77
N ILE A 6 13.82 13.78 12.81
CA ILE A 6 13.56 14.35 14.14
C ILE A 6 14.83 14.96 14.72
N ILE A 7 15.95 14.24 14.65
CA ILE A 7 17.25 14.72 15.17
C ILE A 7 17.68 16.00 14.44
N VAL A 8 17.62 16.01 13.11
CA VAL A 8 17.99 17.18 12.30
C VAL A 8 17.05 18.35 12.57
N ALA A 9 15.74 18.11 12.69
CA ALA A 9 14.77 19.15 13.03
C ALA A 9 15.04 19.74 14.42
N MET A 10 15.35 18.90 15.42
CA MET A 10 15.67 19.36 16.77
C MET A 10 16.91 20.25 16.79
N GLU A 11 17.97 19.86 16.08
CA GLU A 11 19.18 20.67 15.95
C GLU A 11 18.88 22.00 15.23
N ALA A 12 18.18 21.94 14.09
CA ALA A 12 17.95 23.11 13.25
C ALA A 12 17.12 24.20 13.94
N HIS A 13 16.29 23.79 14.92
CA HIS A 13 15.39 24.66 15.70
C HIS A 13 15.82 24.88 17.14
N ALA A 14 16.95 24.32 17.60
CA ALA A 14 17.36 24.35 19.01
C ALA A 14 17.37 25.77 19.64
N ASN A 15 17.70 26.79 18.84
CA ASN A 15 17.75 28.19 19.27
C ASN A 15 16.79 29.12 18.49
N LYS A 16 15.84 28.57 17.72
CA LYS A 16 14.88 29.38 16.95
C LYS A 16 13.63 29.62 17.80
N THR A 17 13.24 30.88 17.97
CA THR A 17 11.94 31.27 18.53
C THR A 17 11.03 31.70 17.38
N GLY A 18 9.90 31.03 17.19
CA GLY A 18 8.96 31.33 16.11
C GLY A 18 7.78 30.35 16.07
N ASP A 19 6.97 30.47 15.04
CA ASP A 19 5.83 29.59 14.81
C ASP A 19 6.27 28.14 14.56
N PRO A 20 5.46 27.15 14.96
CA PRO A 20 5.77 25.75 14.74
C PRO A 20 5.86 25.45 13.24
N VAL A 21 6.97 24.83 12.82
CA VAL A 21 7.14 24.34 11.45
C VAL A 21 6.67 22.88 11.36
N ILE A 22 5.79 22.60 10.41
CA ILE A 22 5.27 21.26 10.16
C ILE A 22 6.11 20.60 9.07
N TYR A 23 6.68 19.43 9.40
CA TYR A 23 7.42 18.59 8.46
C TYR A 23 6.61 17.35 8.09
N HIS A 24 6.32 17.18 6.81
CA HIS A 24 5.82 15.93 6.27
C HIS A 24 7.01 15.04 5.93
N ILE A 25 7.18 13.96 6.69
CA ILE A 25 8.31 13.04 6.51
C ILE A 25 7.88 11.87 5.65
N GLY A 26 8.57 11.67 4.54
CA GLY A 26 8.34 10.56 3.63
C GLY A 26 9.26 10.63 2.42
N SER A 27 9.24 9.59 1.59
CA SER A 27 10.00 9.58 0.33
C SER A 27 9.30 10.36 -0.78
N SER A 28 7.97 10.42 -0.72
CA SER A 28 7.10 11.40 -1.37
C SER A 28 7.40 11.64 -2.86
N VAL A 29 7.26 12.87 -3.36
CA VAL A 29 7.51 13.22 -4.75
C VAL A 29 8.97 13.00 -5.18
N ARG A 30 9.92 13.03 -4.24
CA ARG A 30 11.35 12.84 -4.54
C ARG A 30 11.73 11.37 -4.80
N ASN A 31 11.06 10.42 -4.15
CA ASN A 31 11.28 8.99 -4.34
C ASN A 31 9.98 8.19 -4.06
N PRO A 32 8.98 8.26 -4.95
CA PRO A 32 7.66 7.71 -4.69
C PRO A 32 7.65 6.18 -4.81
N VAL A 33 7.01 5.52 -3.84
CA VAL A 33 6.70 4.07 -3.92
C VAL A 33 5.20 3.88 -4.13
N LYS A 34 4.84 3.12 -5.17
CA LYS A 34 3.43 2.79 -5.45
C LYS A 34 3.08 1.45 -4.83
N LEU A 35 1.84 1.30 -4.36
CA LEU A 35 1.34 0.03 -3.79
C LEU A 35 1.52 -1.16 -4.75
N ARG A 36 1.41 -0.93 -6.07
CA ARG A 36 1.68 -1.94 -7.09
C ARG A 36 3.11 -2.49 -6.99
N VAL A 37 4.10 -1.63 -6.81
CA VAL A 37 5.52 -2.03 -6.66
C VAL A 37 5.70 -2.90 -5.42
N VAL A 38 5.11 -2.49 -4.29
CA VAL A 38 5.15 -3.27 -3.04
C VAL A 38 4.54 -4.65 -3.24
N HIS A 39 3.39 -4.73 -3.92
CA HIS A 39 2.73 -6.00 -4.23
C HIS A 39 3.55 -6.88 -5.18
N ASP A 40 4.17 -6.30 -6.21
CA ASP A 40 4.98 -7.04 -7.18
C ASP A 40 6.21 -7.65 -6.50
N ILE A 41 6.90 -6.88 -5.65
CA ILE A 41 8.03 -7.36 -4.84
C ILE A 41 7.55 -8.46 -3.88
N SER A 42 6.42 -8.25 -3.21
CA SER A 42 5.85 -9.25 -2.29
C SER A 42 5.53 -10.56 -3.03
N TYR A 43 4.90 -10.47 -4.20
CA TYR A 43 4.61 -11.62 -5.04
C TYR A 43 5.90 -12.35 -5.46
N GLN A 44 6.92 -11.63 -5.92
CA GLN A 44 8.21 -12.23 -6.28
C GLN A 44 8.87 -12.93 -5.10
N TYR A 45 8.88 -12.30 -3.92
CA TYR A 45 9.47 -12.86 -2.71
C TYR A 45 8.78 -14.15 -2.29
N PHE A 46 7.45 -14.12 -2.09
CA PHE A 46 6.70 -15.29 -1.62
C PHE A 46 6.56 -16.39 -2.67
N THR A 47 6.77 -16.09 -3.95
CA THR A 47 6.90 -17.12 -4.99
C THR A 47 8.21 -17.90 -4.83
N LYS A 48 9.32 -17.22 -4.49
CA LYS A 48 10.63 -17.86 -4.27
C LYS A 48 10.74 -18.49 -2.88
N HIS A 49 10.09 -17.89 -1.89
CA HIS A 49 10.11 -18.27 -0.48
C HIS A 49 8.68 -18.50 0.03
N PRO A 50 8.03 -19.58 -0.42
CA PRO A 50 6.65 -19.83 -0.05
C PRO A 50 6.52 -20.09 1.45
N TRP A 51 5.53 -19.46 2.08
CA TRP A 51 5.17 -19.77 3.46
C TRP A 51 4.56 -21.18 3.53
N ILE A 52 5.06 -22.00 4.44
CA ILE A 52 4.54 -23.34 4.71
C ILE A 52 3.36 -23.26 5.70
N ASN A 53 2.22 -23.78 5.28
CA ASN A 53 1.02 -23.82 6.12
C ASN A 53 1.15 -24.90 7.23
N THR A 54 0.14 -24.98 8.09
CA THR A 54 0.08 -25.96 9.19
C THR A 54 0.12 -27.42 8.74
N ASP A 55 -0.23 -27.69 7.48
CA ASP A 55 -0.24 -29.04 6.89
C ASP A 55 1.10 -29.39 6.20
N GLY A 56 2.12 -28.53 6.32
CA GLY A 56 3.42 -28.72 5.67
C GLY A 56 3.42 -28.41 4.17
N LYS A 57 2.37 -27.76 3.64
CA LYS A 57 2.24 -27.42 2.22
C LYS A 57 2.60 -25.95 1.96
N PRO A 58 3.33 -25.64 0.87
CA PRO A 58 3.60 -24.27 0.48
C PRO A 58 2.32 -23.55 0.06
N ILE A 59 2.13 -22.32 0.55
CA ILE A 59 1.06 -21.42 0.12
C ILE A 59 1.44 -20.86 -1.26
N ILE A 60 0.61 -21.16 -2.26
CA ILE A 60 0.80 -20.63 -3.62
C ILE A 60 0.21 -19.22 -3.68
N VAL A 61 1.08 -18.23 -3.85
CA VAL A 61 0.68 -16.85 -4.08
C VAL A 61 0.30 -16.63 -5.54
N SER A 62 -0.70 -15.79 -5.78
CA SER A 62 -1.11 -15.39 -7.13
C SER A 62 -0.87 -13.91 -7.34
N HIS A 63 -0.65 -13.54 -8.60
CA HIS A 63 -0.46 -12.14 -8.95
C HIS A 63 -1.83 -11.42 -8.96
N VAL A 64 -1.98 -10.41 -8.11
CA VAL A 64 -3.21 -9.62 -7.99
C VAL A 64 -3.34 -8.67 -9.17
N LYS A 65 -4.52 -8.67 -9.79
CA LYS A 65 -4.85 -7.72 -10.84
C LYS A 65 -5.20 -6.36 -10.24
N PHE A 66 -4.31 -5.38 -10.42
CA PHE A 66 -4.62 -3.98 -10.13
C PHE A 66 -5.43 -3.35 -11.26
N LEU A 67 -6.46 -2.61 -10.89
CA LEU A 67 -7.31 -1.84 -11.79
C LEU A 67 -7.07 -0.35 -11.53
N ASP A 68 -6.98 0.44 -12.59
CA ASP A 68 -6.44 1.80 -12.51
C ASP A 68 -7.47 2.84 -12.03
N SER A 69 -8.74 2.46 -11.93
CA SER A 69 -9.81 3.35 -11.45
C SER A 69 -10.92 2.60 -10.71
N ILE A 70 -11.65 3.34 -9.87
CA ILE A 70 -12.81 2.79 -9.18
C ILE A 70 -13.89 2.30 -10.15
N ASP A 71 -14.05 2.98 -11.30
CA ASP A 71 -15.05 2.61 -12.30
C ASP A 71 -14.68 1.31 -13.00
N SER A 72 -13.40 1.14 -13.34
CA SER A 72 -12.90 -0.13 -13.90
C SER A 72 -13.04 -1.28 -12.88
N PHE A 73 -12.80 -1.01 -11.60
CA PHE A 73 -13.01 -1.97 -10.51
C PHE A 73 -14.49 -2.36 -10.37
N LYS A 74 -15.39 -1.39 -10.32
CA LYS A 74 -16.84 -1.64 -10.26
C LYS A 74 -17.35 -2.37 -11.50
N GLY A 75 -16.87 -2.01 -12.69
CA GLY A 75 -17.20 -2.70 -13.93
C GLY A 75 -16.75 -4.16 -13.91
N TYR A 76 -15.51 -4.41 -13.50
CA TYR A 76 -14.97 -5.76 -13.32
C TYR A 76 -15.78 -6.59 -12.32
N LEU A 77 -16.09 -6.03 -11.14
CA LEU A 77 -16.94 -6.69 -10.15
C LEU A 77 -18.34 -7.01 -10.69
N THR A 78 -18.91 -6.06 -11.44
CA THR A 78 -20.25 -6.22 -12.02
C THR A 78 -20.27 -7.38 -13.00
N LEU A 79 -19.33 -7.38 -13.95
CA LEU A 79 -19.26 -8.38 -15.01
C LEU A 79 -18.95 -9.78 -14.48
N HIS A 80 -17.96 -9.91 -13.59
CA HIS A 80 -17.44 -11.22 -13.19
C HIS A 80 -18.10 -11.78 -11.93
N TYR A 81 -18.81 -10.98 -11.13
CA TYR A 81 -19.38 -11.44 -9.87
C TYR A 81 -20.86 -11.13 -9.72
N LEU A 82 -21.31 -9.88 -9.97
CA LEU A 82 -22.73 -9.52 -9.78
C LEU A 82 -23.65 -10.13 -10.83
N LEU A 83 -23.26 -10.10 -12.11
CA LEU A 83 -24.07 -10.70 -13.17
C LEU A 83 -24.21 -12.22 -12.99
N PRO A 84 -23.13 -13.00 -12.75
CA PRO A 84 -23.25 -14.42 -12.42
C PRO A 84 -24.07 -14.68 -11.15
N LEU A 85 -23.91 -13.86 -10.11
CA LEU A 85 -24.69 -13.99 -8.88
C LEU A 85 -26.19 -13.76 -9.12
N LYS A 86 -26.54 -12.80 -9.97
CA LYS A 86 -27.93 -12.57 -10.38
C LYS A 86 -28.49 -13.73 -11.20
N GLY A 87 -27.70 -14.30 -12.10
CA GLY A 87 -28.05 -15.53 -12.81
C GLY A 87 -28.30 -16.69 -11.85
N LEU A 88 -27.45 -16.84 -10.83
CA LEU A 88 -27.61 -17.86 -9.79
C LEU A 88 -28.86 -17.62 -8.94
N GLU A 89 -29.23 -16.37 -8.65
CA GLU A 89 -30.47 -16.04 -7.94
C GLU A 89 -31.71 -16.50 -8.71
N ILE A 90 -31.74 -16.27 -10.03
CA ILE A 90 -32.81 -16.73 -10.91
C ILE A 90 -32.84 -18.25 -10.95
N ALA A 91 -31.70 -18.90 -11.17
CA ALA A 91 -31.60 -20.36 -11.17
C ALA A 91 -32.09 -20.93 -9.83
N ASN A 92 -31.67 -20.36 -8.71
CA ASN A 92 -32.11 -20.77 -7.38
C ASN A 92 -33.64 -20.66 -7.23
N SER A 93 -34.27 -19.66 -7.84
CA SER A 93 -35.73 -19.50 -7.82
C SER A 93 -36.43 -20.55 -8.70
N VAL A 94 -35.92 -20.78 -9.91
CA VAL A 94 -36.45 -21.78 -10.87
C VAL A 94 -36.34 -23.20 -10.34
N PHE A 95 -35.23 -23.53 -9.67
CA PHE A 95 -34.96 -24.85 -9.09
C PHE A 95 -35.39 -24.93 -7.61
N CYS A 96 -36.45 -24.23 -7.22
CA CYS A 96 -37.09 -24.34 -5.89
C CYS A 96 -36.09 -24.29 -4.71
N GLN A 97 -35.19 -23.31 -4.70
CA GLN A 97 -34.18 -23.06 -3.69
C GLN A 97 -33.03 -24.09 -3.60
N TYR A 98 -32.84 -24.94 -4.60
CA TYR A 98 -31.76 -25.93 -4.63
C TYR A 98 -30.36 -25.34 -4.39
N PHE A 99 -30.09 -24.13 -4.89
CA PHE A 99 -28.79 -23.46 -4.79
C PHE A 99 -28.68 -22.46 -3.63
N ARG A 100 -29.59 -22.52 -2.65
CA ARG A 100 -29.73 -21.49 -1.62
C ARG A 100 -28.43 -21.24 -0.86
N ASP A 101 -27.75 -22.28 -0.39
CA ASP A 101 -26.54 -22.12 0.40
C ASP A 101 -25.39 -21.53 -0.43
N THR A 102 -25.23 -22.00 -1.67
CA THR A 102 -24.25 -21.47 -2.62
C THR A 102 -24.50 -19.99 -2.90
N TYR A 103 -25.76 -19.61 -3.17
CA TYR A 103 -26.16 -18.22 -3.39
C TYR A 103 -25.86 -17.36 -2.17
N MET A 104 -26.29 -17.78 -0.96
CA MET A 104 -26.05 -17.01 0.25
C MET A 104 -24.55 -16.84 0.54
N ASN A 105 -23.76 -17.89 0.34
CA ASN A 105 -22.32 -17.82 0.56
C ASN A 105 -21.63 -16.87 -0.42
N LEU A 106 -21.95 -16.96 -1.72
CA LEU A 106 -21.40 -16.07 -2.74
C LEU A 106 -21.86 -14.62 -2.52
N SER A 107 -23.14 -14.40 -2.24
CA SER A 107 -23.70 -13.07 -1.93
C SER A 107 -22.98 -12.43 -0.75
N ARG A 108 -22.74 -13.18 0.34
CA ARG A 108 -21.98 -12.70 1.50
C ARG A 108 -20.55 -12.29 1.13
N ARG A 109 -19.86 -13.08 0.31
CA ARG A 109 -18.49 -12.80 -0.15
C ARG A 109 -18.44 -11.54 -1.03
N VAL A 110 -19.37 -11.40 -1.96
CA VAL A 110 -19.47 -10.21 -2.82
C VAL A 110 -19.75 -8.95 -1.98
N ASN A 111 -20.70 -9.03 -1.04
CA ASN A 111 -20.99 -7.92 -0.13
C ASN A 111 -19.78 -7.54 0.73
N HIS A 112 -18.99 -8.52 1.17
CA HIS A 112 -17.76 -8.25 1.92
C HIS A 112 -16.73 -7.49 1.07
N ILE A 113 -16.52 -7.91 -0.19
CA ILE A 113 -15.61 -7.22 -1.12
C ILE A 113 -16.07 -5.79 -1.40
N MET A 114 -17.39 -5.57 -1.57
CA MET A 114 -17.94 -4.22 -1.75
C MET A 114 -17.64 -3.31 -0.56
N ARG A 115 -17.86 -3.81 0.67
CA ARG A 115 -17.54 -3.04 1.90
C ARG A 115 -16.04 -2.73 2.00
N LEU A 116 -15.18 -3.71 1.72
CA LEU A 116 -13.74 -3.48 1.69
C LEU A 116 -13.39 -2.40 0.67
N GLN A 117 -13.95 -2.46 -0.53
CA GLN A 117 -13.72 -1.43 -1.53
C GLN A 117 -14.14 -0.04 -1.04
N GLU A 118 -15.28 0.11 -0.34
CA GLU A 118 -15.70 1.40 0.19
C GLU A 118 -14.72 1.98 1.20
N VAL A 119 -14.26 1.14 2.14
CA VAL A 119 -13.30 1.54 3.19
C VAL A 119 -11.92 1.84 2.60
N TYR A 120 -11.46 1.03 1.65
CA TYR A 120 -10.10 1.12 1.10
C TYR A 120 -9.98 1.99 -0.14
N LYS A 121 -11.10 2.44 -0.74
CA LYS A 121 -11.13 3.33 -1.90
C LYS A 121 -10.13 4.51 -1.80
N PRO A 122 -10.11 5.31 -0.71
CA PRO A 122 -9.23 6.47 -0.62
C PRO A 122 -7.75 6.11 -0.56
N TYR A 123 -7.39 4.86 -0.27
CA TYR A 123 -6.00 4.39 -0.22
C TYR A 123 -5.58 3.72 -1.53
N LEU A 124 -6.46 2.91 -2.12
CA LEU A 124 -6.17 2.14 -3.33
C LEU A 124 -6.15 3.00 -4.60
N PHE A 125 -7.00 4.03 -4.64
CA PHE A 125 -7.14 4.91 -5.81
C PHE A 125 -6.65 6.34 -5.52
N PHE A 126 -5.82 6.52 -4.49
CA PHE A 126 -5.18 7.80 -4.22
C PHE A 126 -4.15 8.09 -5.31
N GLN A 127 -4.38 9.14 -6.10
CA GLN A 127 -3.46 9.55 -7.17
C GLN A 127 -2.53 10.69 -6.76
N THR A 128 -2.72 11.25 -5.57
CA THR A 128 -1.92 12.37 -5.09
C THR A 128 -0.61 11.87 -4.51
N ILE A 129 0.47 12.55 -4.87
CA ILE A 129 1.77 12.39 -4.23
C ILE A 129 1.96 13.60 -3.33
N TYR A 130 2.38 13.38 -2.09
CA TYR A 130 2.63 14.46 -1.16
C TYR A 130 3.91 15.20 -1.54
N ASP A 131 3.96 16.49 -1.24
CA ASP A 131 5.18 17.27 -1.36
C ASP A 131 5.97 17.22 -0.05
N ASP A 132 7.30 17.24 -0.15
CA ASP A 132 8.25 17.22 0.97
C ASP A 132 9.18 18.45 0.98
N GLU A 133 8.72 19.59 0.45
CA GLU A 133 9.50 20.84 0.33
C GLU A 133 10.04 21.33 1.68
N ASN A 134 9.25 21.30 2.75
CA ASN A 134 9.73 21.70 4.08
C ASN A 134 10.87 20.79 4.58
N MET A 135 10.78 19.48 4.29
CA MET A 135 11.82 18.52 4.65
C MET A 135 13.11 18.79 3.84
N GLU A 136 12.98 19.10 2.55
CA GLU A 136 14.13 19.47 1.72
C GLU A 136 14.79 20.77 2.17
N LYS A 137 13.99 21.79 2.54
CA LYS A 137 14.51 23.04 3.11
C LYS A 137 15.31 22.76 4.37
N LEU A 138 14.76 21.93 5.27
CA LEU A 138 15.46 21.51 6.49
C LEU A 138 16.77 20.78 6.18
N ARG A 139 16.76 19.86 5.21
CA ARG A 139 17.96 19.13 4.79
C ARG A 139 19.03 20.06 4.22
N THR A 140 18.63 21.01 3.39
CA THR A 140 19.53 22.02 2.79
C THR A 140 20.13 22.92 3.86
N GLU A 141 19.31 23.46 4.77
CA GLU A 141 19.78 24.28 5.89
C GLU A 141 20.75 23.52 6.80
N ALA A 142 20.48 22.25 7.09
CA ALA A 142 21.34 21.41 7.92
C ALA A 142 22.71 21.17 7.26
N ASN A 143 22.73 20.91 5.95
CA ASN A 143 23.97 20.78 5.17
C ASN A 143 24.79 22.07 5.18
N GLU A 144 24.16 23.23 4.99
CA GLU A 144 24.85 24.53 5.04
C GLU A 144 25.49 24.82 6.40
N ARG A 145 24.91 24.29 7.49
CA ARG A 145 25.46 24.40 8.86
C ARG A 145 26.54 23.36 9.18
N GLY A 146 26.87 22.48 8.23
CA GLY A 146 27.85 21.41 8.44
C GLY A 146 27.32 20.24 9.27
N VAL A 147 25.99 20.11 9.44
CA VAL A 147 25.40 18.89 10.00
C VAL A 147 25.57 17.79 8.95
N GLU A 148 26.15 16.65 9.35
CA GLU A 148 26.41 15.52 8.45
C GLU A 148 25.12 14.80 8.03
N THR A 149 24.28 15.43 7.20
CA THR A 149 23.00 14.82 6.77
C THR A 149 23.19 13.56 5.93
N GLU A 150 24.37 13.40 5.31
CA GLU A 150 24.78 12.18 4.60
C GLU A 150 24.98 11.01 5.56
N VAL A 151 25.59 11.23 6.73
CA VAL A 151 25.78 10.20 7.77
C VAL A 151 24.43 9.78 8.36
N PHE A 152 23.49 10.71 8.44
CA PHE A 152 22.14 10.42 8.91
C PHE A 152 21.20 9.87 7.83
N TYR A 153 21.66 9.57 6.59
CA TYR A 153 20.79 9.06 5.51
C TYR A 153 19.48 9.87 5.39
N PHE A 154 19.59 11.20 5.46
CA PHE A 154 18.45 12.11 5.50
C PHE A 154 18.06 12.62 4.11
N ASP A 155 18.51 11.96 3.05
CA ASP A 155 18.03 12.17 1.67
C ASP A 155 17.14 11.00 1.24
N PRO A 156 15.84 11.25 0.94
CA PRO A 156 14.96 10.20 0.46
C PRO A 156 15.38 9.54 -0.85
N LYS A 157 16.17 10.21 -1.69
CA LYS A 157 16.65 9.67 -2.96
C LYS A 157 17.73 8.60 -2.79
N ALA A 158 18.41 8.58 -1.64
CA ALA A 158 19.40 7.55 -1.33
C ALA A 158 18.75 6.20 -0.98
N PHE A 159 17.44 6.16 -0.80
CA PHE A 159 16.72 4.96 -0.38
C PHE A 159 16.30 4.10 -1.59
N ASP A 160 16.82 2.88 -1.67
CA ASP A 160 16.35 1.88 -2.63
C ASP A 160 15.16 1.11 -2.04
N TRP A 161 13.96 1.41 -2.54
CA TRP A 161 12.73 0.75 -2.11
C TRP A 161 12.71 -0.74 -2.47
N GLU A 162 13.29 -1.13 -3.61
CA GLU A 162 13.26 -2.52 -4.05
C GLU A 162 14.13 -3.38 -3.16
N ASP A 163 15.40 -2.97 -2.98
CA ASP A 163 16.35 -3.65 -2.10
C ASP A 163 15.83 -3.72 -0.67
N TYR A 164 15.38 -2.59 -0.12
CA TYR A 164 14.82 -2.56 1.24
C TYR A 164 13.65 -3.51 1.39
N LEU A 165 12.69 -3.52 0.47
CA LEU A 165 11.49 -4.36 0.61
C LEU A 165 11.84 -5.86 0.50
N ILE A 166 12.63 -6.24 -0.50
CA ILE A 166 12.88 -7.65 -0.80
C ILE A 166 13.92 -8.29 0.13
N ASN A 167 14.96 -7.55 0.52
CA ASN A 167 16.10 -8.09 1.26
C ASN A 167 16.06 -7.78 2.76
N ILE A 168 15.33 -6.75 3.19
CA ILE A 168 15.33 -6.28 4.59
C ILE A 168 13.94 -6.40 5.22
N HIS A 169 12.93 -5.76 4.63
CA HIS A 169 11.62 -5.61 5.25
C HIS A 169 10.83 -6.92 5.28
N ILE A 170 10.57 -7.53 4.12
CA ILE A 170 9.75 -8.75 4.05
C ILE A 170 10.40 -9.91 4.83
N PRO A 171 11.71 -10.18 4.72
CA PRO A 171 12.36 -11.23 5.51
C PRO A 171 12.37 -10.96 7.03
N GLY A 172 12.26 -9.70 7.45
CA GLY A 172 12.30 -9.30 8.86
C GLY A 172 10.95 -9.31 9.58
N LEU A 173 9.85 -9.59 8.88
CA LEU A 173 8.49 -9.75 9.42
C LEU A 173 8.24 -11.19 9.87
#